data_AF-A0A357SXR1-F1
#
_entry.id   AF-A0A357SXR1-F1
#
_cell.length_a   1.000
_cell.length_b   1.000
_cell.length_c   1.000
_cell.angle_alpha   90.00
_cell.angle_beta   90.00
_cell.angle_gamma   90.00
#
_symmetry.space_group_name_H-M   'P 1'
#
loop_
_entity.id
_entity.type
_entity.pdbx_description
1 polymer ?
#
loop_
_entity_poly.entity_id
_entity_poly.type
_entity_poly.pdbx_seq_one_letter_code
_entity_poly.pdbx_strand_id
1 'polypeptide(L)' 'MNREIICINCPLGCRLEVTIEEGKVAKVTGNTCGKGVEYAQTECLNPTRTVTTTVSIKNTLYALLPVRT' A
#
# COMPACT_ATOMS: atom_id res chain seq x y z
N MET A 1 -12.98 -15.34 1.19
CA MET A 1 -13.24 -14.36 0.10
C MET A 1 -11.99 -14.29 -0.76
N ASN A 2 -12.12 -14.45 -2.08
CA ASN A 2 -10.99 -14.31 -3.00
C ASN A 2 -10.98 -12.91 -3.60
N ARG A 3 -9.79 -12.31 -3.69
CA ARG A 3 -9.58 -10.95 -4.17
C ARG A 3 -8.39 -10.93 -5.11
N GLU A 4 -8.57 -10.39 -6.30
CA GLU A 4 -7.51 -10.22 -7.29
C GLU A 4 -6.88 -8.84 -7.14
N ILE A 5 -5.55 -8.78 -7.10
CA ILE A 5 -4.79 -7.54 -7.03
C ILE A 5 -3.54 -7.62 -7.92
N ILE A 6 -3.03 -6.49 -8.35
CA ILE A 6 -1.80 -6.42 -9.14
C ILE A 6 -0.69 -5.88 -8.24
N CYS A 7 0.45 -6.56 -8.22
CA CYS A 7 1.62 -6.06 -7.52
C CYS A 7 2.18 -4.84 -8.26
N ILE A 8 2.04 -3.64 -7.67
CA ILE A 8 2.60 -2.39 -8.22
C ILE A 8 4.04 -2.13 -7.77
N ASN A 9 4.60 -3.02 -6.94
CA ASN A 9 5.91 -2.83 -6.33
C ASN A 9 7.09 -3.22 -7.26
N CYS A 10 6.81 -3.84 -8.40
CA CYS A 10 7.82 -4.22 -9.38
C CYS A 10 7.32 -3.95 -10.81
N PRO A 11 8.22 -3.68 -11.78
CA PRO A 11 7.85 -3.40 -13.16
C PRO A 11 7.20 -4.59 -13.88
N LEU A 12 7.34 -5.81 -13.34
CA LEU A 12 6.70 -7.01 -13.88
C LEU A 12 5.18 -7.05 -13.66
N GLY A 13 4.66 -6.38 -12.62
CA GLY A 13 3.21 -6.29 -12.42
C GLY A 13 2.52 -7.65 -12.22
N CYS A 14 3.02 -8.50 -11.33
CA CYS A 14 2.46 -9.84 -11.11
C CYS A 14 0.97 -9.76 -10.71
N ARG A 15 0.12 -10.58 -11.34
CA ARG A 15 -1.27 -10.78 -10.92
C ARG A 15 -1.29 -11.69 -9.70
N LEU A 16 -1.86 -11.20 -8.61
CA LEU A 16 -1.94 -11.91 -7.34
C LEU A 16 -3.40 -12.22 -7.03
N GLU A 17 -3.66 -13.46 -6.63
CA GLU A 17 -4.91 -13.90 -6.05
C GLU A 17 -4.72 -14.05 -4.54
N VAL A 18 -5.54 -13.35 -3.77
CA VAL A 18 -5.49 -13.33 -2.31
C VAL A 18 -6.75 -13.97 -1.75
N THR A 19 -6.58 -15.03 -0.98
CA THR A 19 -7.66 -15.67 -0.22
C THR A 19 -7.65 -15.12 1.21
N ILE A 20 -8.75 -14.47 1.59
CA ILE A 20 -8.97 -13.89 2.92
C ILE A 20 -9.95 -14.77 3.68
N GLU A 21 -9.56 -15.25 4.86
CA GLU A 21 -10.39 -16.01 5.80
C GLU A 21 -10.31 -15.33 7.17
N GLU A 22 -11.47 -15.13 7.82
CA GLU A 22 -11.59 -14.54 9.16
C GLU A 22 -10.82 -13.21 9.37
N GLY A 23 -10.75 -12.37 8.33
CA GLY A 23 -10.04 -11.09 8.39
C GLY A 23 -8.52 -11.18 8.36
N LYS A 24 -7.96 -12.35 8.02
CA LYS A 24 -6.53 -12.57 7.78
C LYS A 24 -6.30 -13.09 6.37
N VAL A 25 -5.14 -12.76 5.80
CA VAL A 25 -4.73 -13.30 4.50
C VAL A 25 -4.25 -14.74 4.71
N ALA A 26 -5.05 -15.70 4.24
CA ALA A 26 -4.77 -17.12 4.37
C ALA A 26 -3.79 -17.61 3.29
N LYS A 27 -3.92 -17.10 2.06
CA LYS A 27 -3.07 -17.50 0.94
C LYS A 27 -2.92 -16.40 -0.10
N VAL A 28 -1.73 -16.30 -0.67
CA VAL A 28 -1.44 -15.46 -1.84
C VAL A 28 -0.85 -16.35 -2.92
N THR A 29 -1.41 -16.32 -4.13
CA THR A 29 -0.97 -17.09 -5.30
C THR A 29 -0.71 -16.16 -6.49
N GLY A 30 0.22 -16.54 -7.38
CA GLY A 30 0.58 -15.73 -8.55
C GLY A 30 1.76 -14.77 -8.33
N ASN A 31 2.38 -14.77 -7.15
CA ASN A 31 3.58 -13.99 -6.89
C ASN A 31 4.84 -14.68 -7.44
N THR A 32 5.68 -13.92 -8.13
CA THR A 32 7.00 -14.38 -8.58
C THR A 32 8.11 -14.00 -7.59
N CYS A 33 7.80 -13.16 -6.60
CA CYS A 33 8.74 -12.69 -5.58
C CYS A 33 8.07 -12.60 -4.20
N GLY A 34 8.88 -12.61 -3.13
CA GLY A 34 8.39 -12.43 -1.76
C GLY A 34 7.75 -11.06 -1.52
N LYS A 35 8.28 -10.02 -2.18
CA LYS A 35 7.75 -8.64 -2.10
C LYS A 35 6.28 -8.53 -2.54
N GLY A 36 5.85 -9.38 -3.48
CA GLY A 36 4.45 -9.43 -3.92
C GLY A 36 3.51 -9.92 -2.82
N VAL A 37 3.97 -10.87 -1.99
CA VAL A 37 3.18 -11.41 -0.86
C VAL A 37 3.01 -10.37 0.22
N GLU A 38 4.09 -9.68 0.60
CA GLU A 38 4.04 -8.60 1.61
C GLU A 38 3.13 -7.46 1.16
N TYR A 39 3.23 -7.06 -0.11
CA TYR A 39 2.36 -6.05 -0.69
C TYR A 39 0.90 -6.49 -0.65
N ALA A 40 0.61 -7.73 -1.05
CA ALA A 40 -0.75 -8.27 -1.05
C ALA A 40 -1.39 -8.31 0.34
N GLN A 41 -0.61 -8.69 1.35
CA GLN A 41 -1.05 -8.71 2.74
C GLN A 41 -1.36 -7.31 3.24
N THR A 42 -0.44 -6.37 3.02
CA THR A 42 -0.59 -4.98 3.50
C THR A 42 -1.76 -4.30 2.82
N GLU A 43 -1.86 -4.37 1.49
CA GLU A 43 -2.93 -3.71 0.72
C GLU A 43 -4.32 -4.29 1.04
N CYS A 44 -4.42 -5.60 1.32
CA CYS A 44 -5.70 -6.22 1.65
C CYS A 44 -6.18 -5.95 3.08
N LEU A 45 -5.26 -5.79 4.04
CA LEU A 45 -5.58 -5.64 5.46
C LEU A 45 -5.56 -4.18 5.93
N ASN A 46 -4.59 -3.40 5.47
CA ASN A 46 -4.39 -2.01 5.89
C ASN A 46 -3.76 -1.17 4.76
N PRO A 47 -4.54 -0.78 3.73
CA PRO A 47 -4.03 0.03 2.63
C PRO A 47 -3.63 1.41 3.14
N THR A 48 -2.32 1.69 3.14
CA THR A 48 -1.76 2.98 3.54
C THR A 48 -1.46 3.80 2.29
N ARG A 49 -1.82 5.09 2.33
CA ARG A 49 -1.55 6.04 1.25
C ARG A 49 -0.74 7.19 1.84
N THR A 50 0.34 7.56 1.17
CA THR A 50 1.08 8.76 1.55
C THR A 50 0.22 9.99 1.25
N VAL A 51 0.02 10.82 2.25
CA VAL A 51 -0.71 12.09 2.13
C VAL A 51 0.31 13.22 2.12
N THR A 52 0.26 14.04 1.07
CA THR A 52 1.01 15.30 0.98
C THR A 52 0.07 16.45 1.26
N THR A 53 0.34 17.21 2.32
CA THR A 53 -0.43 18.41 2.69
C THR A 53 0.51 19.56 3.05
N THR A 54 -0.05 20.70 3.42
CA THR A 54 0.69 21.85 3.93
C THR A 54 0.19 22.26 5.29
N VAL A 55 1.10 22.63 6.19
CA VAL A 55 0.77 23.13 7.54
C VAL A 55 1.17 24.60 7.65
N SER A 56 0.33 25.41 8.30
CA SER A 56 0.64 26.82 8.54
C SER A 56 1.69 26.98 9.63
N ILE A 57 2.65 27.86 9.39
CA ILE A 57 3.75 28.16 10.30
C ILE A 57 3.83 29.65 10.59
N LYS A 58 4.10 30.00 11.85
CA LYS A 58 4.21 31.39 12.32
C LYS A 58 5.68 31.82 12.38
N ASN A 59 5.92 33.12 12.23
CA ASN A 59 7.25 33.76 12.34
C ASN A 59 8.30 33.20 11.36
N THR A 60 7.90 32.90 10.13
CA THR A 60 8.84 32.50 9.08
C THR A 60 8.59 33.27 7.79
N LEU A 61 9.54 33.18 6.85
CA LEU A 61 9.46 33.83 5.54
C LEU A 61 8.31 33.29 4.67
N TYR A 62 7.90 32.04 4.89
CA TYR A 62 6.87 31.35 4.11
C TYR A 62 5.66 31.00 4.99
N ALA A 63 4.44 31.18 4.47
CA ALA A 63 3.23 30.95 5.25
C ALA A 63 2.89 29.45 5.49
N LEU A 64 3.39 28.57 4.62
CA LEU A 64 3.04 27.15 4.58
C LEU A 64 4.30 26.28 4.45
N LEU A 65 4.33 25.17 5.18
CA LEU A 65 5.36 24.13 5.08
C LEU A 65 4.76 22.87 4.42
N PRO A 66 5.39 22.29 3.39
CA PRO A 66 4.97 21.01 2.84
C PRO A 66 5.28 19.87 3.82
N VAL A 67 4.30 18.99 4.04
CA VAL A 67 4.39 17.85 4.95
C VAL A 67 3.98 16.58 4.19
N ARG A 68 4.66 15.48 4.49
CA ARG A 68 4.40 14.15 3.92
C ARG A 68 4.28 13.13 5.05
N THR A 69 3.19 12.36 5.06
CA THR A 69 2.94 11.26 5.99
C THR A 69 2.51 10.02 5.25
#